data_AF-A0A3N5M794-F1
#
_entry.id   AF-A0A3N5M794-F1
#
_cell.length_a   1.000
_cell.length_b   1.000
_cell.length_c   1.000
_cell.angle_alpha   90.00
_cell.angle_beta   90.00
_cell.angle_gamma   90.00
#
_symmetry.space_group_name_H-M   'P 1'
#
loop_
_entity.id
_entity.type
_entity.pdbx_description
1 polymer ?
#
loop_
_entity_poly.entity_id
_entity_poly.type
_entity_poly.pdbx_seq_one_letter_code
_entity_poly.pdbx_strand_id
1 'polypeptide(L)'
;MEQNLSRSDISVRKTGESTFLWFLKLLTGLLVITLLFIHLVVNHMVASEGLLSYAEVVAYLSNPWIALMEMSFLVIVVTHALLGTRSILLDLNPSRAVLRIVDVTFIAVGIVSIVYGIWLIQVITA
;
A
#
# COMPACT_ATOMS: atom_id res chain seq x y z
N MET A 1 -32.86 -34.38 -17.50
CA MET A 1 -31.62 -34.24 -16.70
C MET A 1 -31.42 -32.76 -16.40
N GLU A 2 -32.19 -32.23 -15.46
CA GLU A 2 -31.97 -30.87 -14.94
C GLU A 2 -30.95 -30.99 -13.81
N GLN A 3 -29.78 -30.39 -13.99
CA GLN A 3 -28.77 -30.34 -12.94
C GLN A 3 -29.28 -29.40 -11.84
N ASN A 4 -29.64 -30.00 -10.72
CA ASN A 4 -29.97 -29.34 -9.46
C ASN A 4 -28.68 -28.75 -8.89
N LEU A 5 -28.29 -27.57 -9.37
CA LEU A 5 -27.13 -26.83 -8.87
C LEU A 5 -27.40 -26.46 -7.41
N SER A 6 -26.81 -27.22 -6.49
CA SER A 6 -26.76 -26.90 -5.07
C SER A 6 -26.27 -25.47 -4.90
N ARG A 7 -27.05 -24.62 -4.20
CA ARG A 7 -26.70 -23.24 -3.83
C ARG A 7 -25.51 -23.15 -2.85
N SER A 8 -24.63 -24.14 -2.83
CA SER A 8 -23.51 -24.26 -1.91
C SER A 8 -22.25 -23.50 -2.35
N ASP A 9 -22.20 -23.02 -3.60
CA ASP A 9 -21.00 -22.39 -4.16
C ASP A 9 -21.09 -20.85 -4.19
N ILE A 10 -21.95 -20.26 -3.35
CA ILE A 10 -22.01 -18.81 -3.19
C ILE A 10 -20.88 -18.43 -2.23
N SER A 11 -19.86 -17.73 -2.73
CA SER A 11 -18.75 -17.27 -1.88
C SER A 11 -19.32 -16.42 -0.73
N VAL A 12 -19.21 -16.92 0.50
CA VAL A 12 -19.67 -16.18 1.68
C VAL A 12 -18.77 -14.97 1.83
N ARG A 13 -19.37 -13.77 1.83
CA ARG A 13 -18.63 -12.52 2.05
C ARG A 13 -17.85 -12.62 3.37
N LYS A 14 -16.54 -12.34 3.36
CA LYS A 14 -15.76 -12.23 4.60
C LYS A 14 -16.43 -11.20 5.51
N THR A 15 -16.87 -11.64 6.68
CA THR A 15 -17.55 -10.76 7.64
C THR A 15 -16.55 -9.70 8.12
N GLY A 16 -16.79 -8.43 7.79
CA GLY A 16 -15.91 -7.31 8.20
C GLY A 16 -15.07 -6.66 7.09
N GLU A 17 -15.14 -7.13 5.84
CA GLU A 17 -14.60 -6.42 4.68
C GLU A 17 -15.74 -5.77 3.87
N SER A 18 -15.69 -4.44 3.72
CA SER A 18 -16.65 -3.73 2.87
C SER A 18 -16.22 -3.80 1.40
N THR A 19 -17.19 -3.70 0.49
CA THR A 19 -16.91 -3.69 -0.97
C THR A 19 -15.97 -2.54 -1.34
N PHE A 20 -16.08 -1.41 -0.65
CA PHE A 20 -15.19 -0.27 -0.84
C PHE A 20 -13.74 -0.59 -0.46
N LEU A 21 -13.51 -1.18 0.72
CA LEU A 21 -12.15 -1.56 1.15
C LEU A 21 -11.54 -2.63 0.24
N TRP A 22 -12.35 -3.57 -0.23
CA TRP A 22 -11.93 -4.56 -1.22
C TRP A 22 -11.51 -3.90 -2.54
N PHE A 23 -12.33 -2.96 -3.06
CA PHE A 23 -12.02 -2.25 -4.30
C PHE A 23 -10.75 -1.40 -4.16
N LEU A 24 -10.62 -0.68 -3.04
CA LEU A 24 -9.44 0.13 -2.76
C LEU A 24 -8.18 -0.73 -2.69
N LYS A 25 -8.25 -1.93 -2.10
CA LYS A 25 -7.15 -2.91 -2.07
C LYS A 25 -6.74 -3.37 -3.48
N LEU A 26 -7.72 -3.66 -4.35
CA LEU A 26 -7.47 -4.03 -5.74
C LEU A 26 -6.80 -2.90 -6.52
N LEU A 27 -7.37 -1.69 -6.45
CA LEU A 27 -6.85 -0.51 -7.14
C LEU A 27 -5.43 -0.17 -6.67
N THR A 28 -5.21 -0.11 -5.36
CA THR A 28 -3.88 0.17 -4.80
C THR A 28 -2.88 -0.93 -5.14
N GLY A 29 -3.28 -2.20 -5.22
CA GLY A 29 -2.40 -3.29 -5.64
C GLY A 29 -1.91 -3.13 -7.08
N LEU A 30 -2.79 -2.75 -8.00
CA LEU A 30 -2.41 -2.43 -9.38
C LEU A 30 -1.43 -1.25 -9.42
N LEU A 31 -1.72 -0.19 -8.66
CA LEU A 31 -0.86 0.98 -8.60
C LEU A 31 0.50 0.68 -7.96
N VAL A 32 0.56 -0.18 -6.94
CA VAL A 32 1.82 -0.65 -6.35
C VAL A 32 2.67 -1.36 -7.39
N ILE A 33 2.10 -2.25 -8.20
CA ILE A 33 2.86 -2.93 -9.27
C ILE A 33 3.50 -1.91 -10.22
N THR A 34 2.74 -0.93 -10.67
CA THR A 34 3.24 0.10 -11.60
C THR A 34 4.31 0.98 -10.96
N LEU A 35 4.05 1.54 -9.78
CA LEU A 35 4.96 2.48 -9.12
C LEU A 35 6.21 1.80 -8.58
N LEU A 36 6.07 0.61 -7.99
CA LEU A 36 7.23 -0.18 -7.53
C LEU A 36 8.12 -0.56 -8.71
N PHE A 37 7.55 -0.93 -9.86
CA PHE A 37 8.35 -1.23 -11.04
C PHE A 37 9.18 -0.01 -11.50
N ILE A 38 8.53 1.16 -11.59
CA ILE A 38 9.23 2.42 -11.93
C ILE A 38 10.31 2.72 -10.90
N HIS A 39 9.99 2.64 -9.61
CA HIS A 39 10.93 2.86 -8.51
C HIS A 39 12.14 1.94 -8.65
N LEU A 40 11.94 0.63 -8.79
CA LEU A 40 13.04 -0.34 -8.88
C LEU A 40 13.92 -0.11 -10.11
N VAL A 41 13.32 0.09 -11.29
CA VAL A 41 14.08 0.30 -12.53
C VAL A 41 14.89 1.59 -12.45
N VAL A 42 14.27 2.70 -12.04
CA VAL A 42 14.96 3.99 -11.99
C VAL A 42 16.03 4.01 -10.89
N ASN A 43 15.71 3.54 -9.69
CA ASN A 43 16.61 3.61 -8.54
C ASN A 43 17.74 2.58 -8.59
N HIS A 44 17.53 1.41 -9.22
CA HIS A 44 18.51 0.33 -9.18
C HIS A 44 19.09 -0.08 -10.55
N MET A 45 18.49 0.32 -11.67
CA MET A 45 19.00 -0.06 -13.00
C MET A 45 19.46 1.13 -13.85
N VAL A 46 18.85 2.30 -13.70
CA VAL A 46 19.20 3.50 -14.47
C VAL A 46 20.28 4.33 -13.79
N ALA A 47 20.25 4.42 -12.46
CA ALA A 47 21.35 5.03 -11.69
C ALA A 47 22.61 4.16 -11.80
N SER A 48 23.76 4.77 -12.12
CA SER A 48 24.99 4.06 -12.51
C SER A 48 25.52 3.06 -11.47
N GLU A 49 25.32 3.34 -10.17
CA GLU A 49 25.65 2.42 -9.07
C GLU A 49 24.40 2.04 -8.25
N GLY A 50 23.20 2.41 -8.72
CA GLY A 50 22.01 2.53 -7.87
C GLY A 50 22.06 3.81 -7.04
N LEU A 51 20.91 4.36 -6.64
CA LEU A 51 20.84 5.53 -5.75
C LEU A 51 21.31 5.17 -4.32
N LEU A 52 22.62 5.05 -4.11
CA LEU A 52 23.22 4.49 -2.90
C LEU A 52 23.81 5.54 -1.95
N SER A 53 24.06 6.77 -2.42
CA SER A 53 24.54 7.85 -1.55
C SER A 53 23.44 8.88 -1.22
N TYR A 54 23.62 9.56 -0.08
CA TYR A 54 22.73 10.66 0.33
C TYR A 54 22.63 11.75 -0.76
N ALA A 55 23.76 12.14 -1.35
CA ALA A 55 23.81 13.20 -2.36
C ALA A 55 23.01 12.82 -3.62
N GLU A 56 23.11 11.57 -4.06
CA GLU A 56 22.36 11.11 -5.23
C GLU A 56 20.86 11.01 -4.93
N VAL A 57 20.47 10.55 -3.74
CA VAL A 57 19.05 10.52 -3.32
C VAL A 57 18.45 11.94 -3.28
N VAL A 58 19.18 12.90 -2.71
CA VAL A 58 18.75 14.31 -2.68
C VAL A 58 18.63 14.86 -4.09
N ALA A 59 19.62 14.62 -4.97
CA ALA A 59 19.56 15.06 -6.37
C ALA A 59 18.37 14.44 -7.12
N TYR A 60 18.08 13.16 -6.88
CA TYR A 60 16.94 12.44 -7.46
C TYR A 60 15.60 13.04 -7.00
N LEU A 61 15.41 13.20 -5.69
CA LEU A 61 14.20 13.77 -5.10
C LEU A 61 14.06 15.28 -5.36
N SER A 62 15.13 15.98 -5.72
CA SER A 62 15.06 17.41 -6.10
C SER A 62 14.29 17.64 -7.40
N ASN A 63 14.07 16.60 -8.22
CA ASN A 63 13.13 16.70 -9.33
C ASN A 63 11.68 16.62 -8.81
N PRO A 64 10.84 17.66 -9.01
CA PRO A 64 9.51 17.72 -8.42
C PRO A 64 8.58 16.61 -8.90
N TRP A 65 8.76 16.09 -10.11
CA TRP A 65 7.96 14.98 -10.63
C TRP A 65 8.34 13.65 -9.99
N ILE A 66 9.63 13.45 -9.69
CA ILE A 66 10.11 12.28 -8.95
C ILE A 66 9.61 12.36 -7.50
N ALA A 67 9.77 13.51 -6.84
CA ALA A 67 9.26 13.70 -5.48
C ALA A 67 7.76 13.41 -5.40
N LEU A 68 6.96 13.92 -6.34
CA LEU A 68 5.52 13.65 -6.42
C LEU A 68 5.23 12.16 -6.63
N MET A 69 6.00 11.48 -7.48
CA MET A 69 5.86 10.04 -7.73
C MET A 69 6.17 9.24 -6.47
N GLU A 70 7.28 9.51 -5.78
CA GLU A 70 7.68 8.81 -4.55
C GLU A 70 6.70 9.09 -3.38
N MET A 71 6.21 10.33 -3.24
CA MET A 71 5.16 10.66 -2.27
C MET A 71 3.85 9.91 -2.57
N SER A 72 3.47 9.82 -3.84
CA SER A 72 2.28 9.05 -4.25
C SER A 72 2.48 7.56 -3.99
N PHE A 73 3.67 7.04 -4.31
CA PHE A 73 4.02 5.65 -4.08
C PHE A 73 3.98 5.30 -2.60
N LEU A 74 4.52 6.16 -1.71
CA LEU A 74 4.42 6.02 -0.26
C LEU A 74 2.97 5.87 0.22
N VAL A 75 2.07 6.77 -0.19
CA VAL A 75 0.65 6.72 0.20
C VAL A 75 0.01 5.41 -0.28
N ILE A 76 0.26 5.04 -1.53
CA ILE A 76 -0.34 3.88 -2.17
C ILE A 76 0.17 2.57 -1.54
N VAL A 77 1.48 2.43 -1.35
CA VAL A 77 2.09 1.19 -0.83
C VAL A 77 1.74 0.97 0.64
N VAL A 78 1.73 2.03 1.45
CA VAL A 78 1.31 1.94 2.87
C VAL A 78 -0.16 1.57 2.97
N THR A 79 -1.02 2.22 2.18
CA THR A 79 -2.46 1.88 2.14
C THR A 79 -2.69 0.44 1.71
N HIS A 80 -2.03 0.00 0.64
CA HIS A 80 -2.13 -1.36 0.12
C HIS A 80 -1.68 -2.39 1.16
N ALA A 81 -0.51 -2.18 1.77
CA ALA A 81 0.05 -3.08 2.77
C ALA A 81 -0.90 -3.25 3.95
N LEU A 82 -1.40 -2.16 4.53
CA LEU A 82 -2.26 -2.23 5.70
C LEU A 82 -3.64 -2.84 5.41
N LEU A 83 -4.26 -2.50 4.27
CA LEU A 83 -5.53 -3.11 3.84
C LEU A 83 -5.35 -4.60 3.51
N GLY A 84 -4.24 -4.96 2.85
CA GLY A 84 -3.88 -6.34 2.54
C GLY A 84 -3.67 -7.17 3.80
N THR A 85 -2.84 -6.68 4.73
CA THR A 85 -2.60 -7.35 6.01
C THR A 85 -3.89 -7.49 6.81
N ARG A 86 -4.75 -6.46 6.85
CA ARG A 86 -6.07 -6.56 7.51
C ARG A 86 -6.93 -7.65 6.89
N SER A 87 -6.92 -7.76 5.57
CA SER A 87 -7.66 -8.81 4.86
C SER A 87 -7.15 -10.21 5.18
N ILE A 88 -5.85 -10.38 5.42
CA ILE A 88 -5.27 -11.66 5.88
C ILE A 88 -5.69 -11.93 7.32
N LEU A 89 -5.67 -10.92 8.19
CA LEU A 89 -6.08 -11.07 9.59
C LEU A 89 -7.56 -11.47 9.73
N LEU A 90 -8.44 -11.01 8.84
CA LEU A 90 -9.85 -11.43 8.81
C LEU A 90 -10.00 -12.94 8.55
N ASP A 91 -9.04 -13.58 7.88
CA ASP A 91 -9.07 -15.04 7.62
C ASP A 91 -8.81 -15.87 8.87
N LEU A 92 -8.26 -15.24 9.91
CA LEU A 92 -8.03 -15.86 11.21
C LEU A 92 -9.25 -15.76 12.14
N ASN A 93 -10.38 -15.24 11.64
CA ASN A 93 -11.64 -15.05 12.38
C ASN A 93 -11.45 -14.36 13.77
N PRO A 94 -10.81 -13.17 13.82
CA PRO A 94 -10.51 -12.51 15.08
C PRO A 94 -11.76 -12.00 15.80
N SER A 95 -11.67 -11.84 17.12
CA SER A 95 -12.73 -11.19 17.88
C SER A 95 -12.89 -9.72 17.48
N ARG A 96 -14.08 -9.14 17.69
CA ARG A 96 -14.36 -7.71 17.39
C ARG A 96 -13.42 -6.76 18.12
N ALA A 97 -12.99 -7.12 19.34
CA ALA A 97 -12.06 -6.33 20.12
C ALA A 97 -10.66 -6.31 19.49
N VAL A 98 -10.17 -7.48 19.05
CA VAL A 98 -8.89 -7.60 18.34
C VAL A 98 -8.93 -6.82 17.03
N LEU A 99 -10.00 -6.98 16.23
CA LEU A 99 -10.12 -6.27 14.96
C LEU A 99 -10.14 -4.74 15.13
N ARG A 100 -10.77 -4.23 16.19
CA ARG A 100 -10.75 -2.79 16.51
C ARG A 100 -9.35 -2.29 16.85
N ILE A 101 -8.58 -3.06 17.62
CA ILE A 101 -7.19 -2.71 17.96
C ILE A 101 -6.33 -2.68 16.68
N VAL A 102 -6.50 -3.68 15.81
CA VAL A 102 -5.84 -3.73 14.49
C VAL A 102 -6.19 -2.49 13.67
N ASP A 103 -7.47 -2.15 13.55
CA ASP A 103 -7.92 -1.00 12.75
C ASP A 103 -7.30 0.31 13.26
N VAL A 104 -7.33 0.56 14.57
CA VAL A 104 -6.72 1.76 15.17
C VAL A 104 -5.21 1.78 14.97
N THR A 105 -4.54 0.64 15.16
CA THR A 105 -3.08 0.52 15.00
C THR A 105 -2.68 0.80 13.56
N PHE A 106 -3.38 0.22 12.59
CA PHE A 106 -3.08 0.39 11.17
C PHE A 106 -3.33 1.84 10.73
N ILE A 107 -4.42 2.46 11.19
CA ILE A 107 -4.66 3.89 10.92
C ILE A 107 -3.53 4.75 11.50
N ALA A 108 -3.13 4.53 12.75
CA ALA A 108 -2.05 5.29 13.38
C ALA A 108 -0.71 5.10 12.64
N VAL A 109 -0.32 3.86 12.37
CA VAL A 109 0.92 3.54 11.64
C VAL A 109 0.90 4.13 10.22
N GLY A 110 -0.24 4.05 9.53
CA GLY A 110 -0.41 4.59 8.19
C GLY A 110 -0.24 6.11 8.18
N ILE A 111 -0.93 6.81 9.08
CA ILE A 111 -0.83 8.27 9.20
C ILE A 111 0.61 8.68 9.54
N VAL A 112 1.22 8.05 10.55
CA VAL A 112 2.59 8.39 10.97
C VAL A 112 3.57 8.17 9.82
N SER A 113 3.51 7.02 9.15
CA SER A 113 4.42 6.69 8.03
C SER A 113 4.28 7.69 6.88
N ILE A 114 3.03 8.01 6.49
CA ILE A 114 2.76 8.92 5.36
C ILE A 114 3.19 10.35 5.70
N VAL A 115 2.77 10.87 6.85
CA VAL A 115 3.09 12.24 7.27
C VAL A 115 4.59 12.41 7.43
N TYR A 116 5.24 11.46 8.11
CA TYR A 116 6.68 11.51 8.33
C TYR A 116 7.46 11.42 7.01
N GLY A 117 7.08 10.50 6.10
CA GLY A 117 7.77 10.34 4.82
C GLY A 117 7.59 11.55 3.90
N ILE A 118 6.39 12.12 3.80
CA ILE A 118 6.15 13.36 3.03
C ILE A 118 6.95 14.52 3.62
N TRP A 119 6.90 14.70 4.94
CA TRP A 119 7.67 15.73 5.62
C TRP A 119 9.18 15.57 5.39
N LEU A 120 9.69 14.34 5.48
CA LEU A 120 11.11 14.05 5.26
C LEU A 120 11.54 14.43 3.84
N ILE A 121 10.77 14.05 2.82
CA ILE A 121 11.04 14.42 1.42
C ILE A 121 11.10 15.95 1.30
N GLN A 122 10.12 16.67 1.85
CA GLN A 122 10.10 18.13 1.80
C GLN A 122 11.32 18.76 2.47
N VAL A 123 11.73 18.25 3.64
CA VAL A 123 12.88 18.79 4.39
C VAL A 123 14.19 18.58 3.67
N ILE A 124 14.40 17.43 3.03
CA ILE A 124 15.68 17.13 2.35
C ILE A 124 15.79 17.74 0.95
N THR A 125 14.66 18.20 0.37
CA THR A 125 14.64 18.86 -0.95
C THR A 125 14.42 20.37 -0.88
N ALA A 126 14.21 20.93 0.32
CA ALA A 126 14.09 22.37 0.56
C ALA A 126 15.46 23.05 0.65
#